data_AF-A0A364L5Y5-F1
#
_entry.id   AF-A0A364L5Y5-F1
#
_cell.length_a   1.000
_cell.length_b   1.000
_cell.length_c   1.000
_cell.angle_alpha   90.00
_cell.angle_beta   90.00
_cell.angle_gamma   90.00
#
_symmetry.space_group_name_H-M   'P 1'
#
loop_
_entity.id
_entity.type
_entity.pdbx_description
1 polymer ?
#
loop_
_entity_poly.entity_id
_entity_poly.type
_entity_poly.pdbx_seq_one_letter_code
_entity_poly.pdbx_strand_id
1 'polypeptide(L)'
;MPFYLEHIKWYYGKGRFTVIPAPTVLDSLSQTAAFMQSHPWNVTENWASIYSELKAATKAPLEVSSNTTADDFISLFTGPQLRLEFLGFVFVMAGISVQGRFPGRQPLDLGNGESMDTDAFTKEMVLACYHCIEICKQVSHVNDLTIWMRYMHILLGAEVLGESNEKIYSLFGDLVSDIYAMGLHHQPSDDIPFFLAETRKRMLAVCHRTDKNLSTAMGRPPRLPHRYCDEALPLDLPDEYLYGEKESLERGIQSLDDDGWNQDGKFYPATLMRMRCILSKLREQVLELSLGRSTHPDYRKDLW
;
A
#
# COMPACT_ATOMS: atom_id res chain seq x y z
N MET A 1 21.36 -0.30 -0.53
CA MET A 1 20.34 0.07 0.47
C MET A 1 20.40 1.50 0.99
N PRO A 2 21.55 2.12 1.31
CA PRO A 2 21.58 3.49 1.85
C PRO A 2 20.79 4.52 1.02
N PHE A 3 20.96 4.49 -0.31
CA PHE A 3 20.20 5.32 -1.26
C PHE A 3 18.67 5.17 -1.09
N TYR A 4 18.16 3.94 -1.12
CA TYR A 4 16.74 3.62 -0.96
C TYR A 4 16.21 4.12 0.40
N LEU A 5 16.96 3.86 1.47
CA LEU A 5 16.59 4.29 2.83
C LEU A 5 16.48 5.81 2.93
N GLU A 6 17.43 6.56 2.37
CA GLU A 6 17.39 8.03 2.38
C GLU A 6 16.15 8.57 1.68
N HIS A 7 15.87 8.10 0.47
CA HIS A 7 14.75 8.61 -0.31
C HIS A 7 13.41 8.26 0.32
N ILE A 8 13.24 7.04 0.84
CA ILE A 8 11.99 6.66 1.49
C ILE A 8 11.81 7.42 2.82
N LYS A 9 12.87 7.63 3.60
CA LYS A 9 12.81 8.49 4.80
C LYS A 9 12.38 9.92 4.45
N TRP A 10 12.90 10.47 3.35
CA TRP A 10 12.46 11.78 2.86
C TRP A 10 10.97 11.79 2.51
N TYR A 11 10.46 10.75 1.84
CA TYR A 11 9.04 10.65 1.49
C TYR A 11 8.15 10.63 2.74
N TYR A 12 8.48 9.83 3.76
CA TYR A 12 7.73 9.83 5.03
C TYR A 12 7.88 11.14 5.82
N GLY A 13 9.03 11.81 5.74
CA GLY A 13 9.26 13.09 6.42
C GLY A 13 8.59 14.30 5.75
N LYS A 14 8.22 14.20 4.47
CA LYS A 14 7.55 15.29 3.71
C LYS A 14 6.11 14.96 3.32
N GLY A 15 5.79 13.69 3.20
CA GLY A 15 4.49 13.19 2.76
C GLY A 15 3.42 13.42 3.79
N ARG A 16 2.32 14.07 3.39
CA ARG A 16 1.12 14.24 4.23
C ARG A 16 0.04 13.18 3.96
N PHE A 17 0.31 12.27 3.03
CA PHE A 17 -0.66 11.30 2.50
C PHE A 17 -0.05 9.90 2.41
N THR A 18 0.79 9.53 3.37
CA THR A 18 1.39 8.20 3.46
C THR A 18 0.29 7.16 3.68
N VAL A 19 0.37 6.04 2.96
CA VAL A 19 -0.67 5.00 3.01
C VAL A 19 -0.43 4.02 4.15
N ILE A 20 0.74 3.39 4.11
CA ILE A 20 1.21 2.51 5.18
C ILE A 20 1.77 3.40 6.29
N PRO A 21 1.49 3.12 7.58
CA PRO A 21 1.98 3.93 8.68
C PRO A 21 3.51 4.08 8.71
N ALA A 22 4.00 5.27 9.06
CA ALA A 22 5.43 5.58 9.01
C ALA A 22 6.30 4.66 9.89
N PRO A 23 5.96 4.38 11.17
CA PRO A 23 6.82 3.57 12.04
C PRO A 23 7.12 2.20 11.46
N THR A 24 6.09 1.44 11.04
CA THR A 24 6.32 0.10 10.47
C THR A 24 7.23 0.13 9.25
N VAL A 25 7.07 1.11 8.36
CA VAL A 25 7.90 1.16 7.14
C VAL A 25 9.34 1.57 7.47
N LEU A 26 9.52 2.60 8.29
CA LEU A 26 10.85 3.12 8.61
C LEU A 26 11.66 2.17 9.49
N ASP A 27 11.02 1.47 10.41
CA ASP A 27 11.66 0.47 11.26
C ASP A 27 12.03 -0.76 10.46
N SER A 28 11.11 -1.28 9.62
CA SER A 28 11.42 -2.40 8.73
C SER A 28 12.56 -2.09 7.77
N LEU A 29 12.56 -0.88 7.18
CA LEU A 29 13.64 -0.43 6.30
C LEU A 29 14.98 -0.33 7.03
N SER A 30 14.98 0.15 8.27
CA SER A 30 16.19 0.28 9.08
C SER A 30 16.75 -1.09 9.45
N GLN A 31 15.90 -2.05 9.84
CA GLN A 31 16.31 -3.42 10.11
C GLN A 31 16.84 -4.13 8.86
N THR A 32 16.17 -3.99 7.71
CA THR A 32 16.65 -4.54 6.43
C THR A 32 17.99 -3.93 6.03
N ALA A 33 18.18 -2.62 6.21
CA ALA A 33 19.45 -1.97 5.92
C ALA A 33 20.58 -2.50 6.83
N ALA A 34 20.34 -2.66 8.12
CA ALA A 34 21.32 -3.23 9.06
C ALA A 34 21.66 -4.70 8.72
N PHE A 35 20.66 -5.49 8.35
CA PHE A 35 20.86 -6.88 7.93
C PHE A 35 21.72 -6.96 6.65
N MET A 36 21.42 -6.16 5.63
CA MET A 36 22.20 -6.15 4.38
C MET A 36 23.60 -5.56 4.55
N GLN A 37 23.83 -4.70 5.55
CA GLN A 37 25.17 -4.21 5.90
C GLN A 37 26.03 -5.30 6.57
N SER A 38 25.42 -6.11 7.44
CA SER A 38 26.10 -7.23 8.10
C SER A 38 26.26 -8.46 7.18
N HIS A 39 25.41 -8.57 6.17
CA HIS A 39 25.40 -9.67 5.19
C HIS A 39 25.44 -9.11 3.75
N PRO A 40 26.56 -8.52 3.30
CA PRO A 40 26.64 -7.82 2.02
C PRO A 40 26.48 -8.77 0.82
N TRP A 41 25.40 -8.60 0.06
CA TRP A 41 25.08 -9.43 -1.11
C TRP A 41 26.02 -9.23 -2.30
N ASN A 42 26.64 -8.05 -2.41
CA ASN A 42 27.56 -7.71 -3.49
C ASN A 42 28.96 -8.33 -3.34
N VAL A 43 29.31 -8.83 -2.16
CA VAL A 43 30.63 -9.44 -1.89
C VAL A 43 30.58 -10.96 -2.00
N THR A 44 29.40 -11.56 -1.77
CA THR A 44 29.28 -13.02 -1.66
C THR A 44 29.17 -13.73 -3.02
N GLU A 45 28.86 -13.03 -4.12
CA GLU A 45 28.50 -13.58 -5.45
C GLU A 45 27.50 -14.76 -5.40
N ASN A 46 26.83 -14.95 -4.26
CA ASN A 46 26.02 -16.12 -3.95
C ASN A 46 24.54 -15.83 -4.19
N TRP A 47 24.23 -15.31 -5.38
CA TRP A 47 22.87 -14.93 -5.77
C TRP A 47 21.89 -16.09 -5.70
N ALA A 48 22.36 -17.32 -5.94
CA ALA A 48 21.55 -18.53 -5.84
C ALA A 48 21.10 -18.80 -4.39
N SER A 49 22.00 -18.69 -3.40
CA SER A 49 21.63 -18.86 -1.99
C SER A 49 20.71 -17.75 -1.52
N ILE A 50 21.06 -16.49 -1.81
CA ILE A 50 20.24 -15.33 -1.44
C ILE A 50 18.82 -15.49 -2.00
N TYR A 51 18.70 -15.85 -3.28
CA TYR A 51 17.40 -16.10 -3.90
C TYR A 51 16.65 -17.26 -3.24
N SER A 52 17.34 -18.36 -2.93
CA SER A 52 16.75 -19.50 -2.23
C SER A 52 16.23 -19.14 -0.85
N GLU A 53 16.98 -18.36 -0.08
CA GLU A 53 16.61 -17.86 1.25
C GLU A 53 15.39 -16.93 1.18
N LEU A 54 15.44 -15.91 0.30
CA LEU A 54 14.31 -15.00 0.06
C LEU A 54 13.06 -15.75 -0.35
N LYS A 55 13.18 -16.73 -1.25
CA LYS A 55 12.06 -17.55 -1.71
C LYS A 55 11.50 -18.44 -0.61
N ALA A 56 12.35 -19.01 0.24
CA ALA A 56 11.94 -19.82 1.38
C ALA A 56 11.18 -18.96 2.42
N ALA A 57 11.71 -17.79 2.76
CA ALA A 57 11.03 -16.83 3.64
C ALA A 57 9.69 -16.39 3.05
N THR A 58 9.65 -16.02 1.76
CA THR A 58 8.43 -15.61 1.03
C THR A 58 7.37 -16.72 0.98
N LYS A 59 7.77 -18.00 0.95
CA LYS A 59 6.84 -19.13 0.96
C LYS A 59 6.22 -19.37 2.34
N ALA A 60 6.91 -18.99 3.42
CA ALA A 60 6.36 -19.15 4.76
C ALA A 60 5.12 -18.25 4.95
N PRO A 61 4.05 -18.74 5.62
CA PRO A 61 2.90 -17.90 5.95
C PRO A 61 3.28 -16.73 6.87
N LEU A 62 2.63 -15.58 6.68
CA LEU A 62 2.77 -14.41 7.56
C LEU A 62 1.73 -14.52 8.69
N GLU A 63 2.03 -15.31 9.71
CA GLU A 63 1.09 -15.58 10.81
C GLU A 63 1.15 -14.49 11.88
N VAL A 64 -0.03 -13.97 12.24
CA VAL A 64 -0.20 -12.98 13.30
C VAL A 64 -1.31 -13.45 14.24
N SER A 65 -1.26 -12.97 15.48
CA SER A 65 -2.29 -13.16 16.49
C SER A 65 -2.61 -11.82 17.14
N SER A 66 -3.68 -11.77 17.94
CA SER A 66 -4.11 -10.57 18.66
C SER A 66 -3.03 -9.99 19.58
N ASN A 67 -2.08 -10.83 20.02
CA ASN A 67 -0.97 -10.46 20.90
C ASN A 67 0.32 -10.13 20.14
N THR A 68 0.36 -10.27 18.82
CA THR A 68 1.55 -9.95 18.02
C THR A 68 1.86 -8.47 18.15
N THR A 69 3.06 -8.14 18.60
CA THR A 69 3.52 -6.75 18.70
C THR A 69 3.96 -6.21 17.33
N ALA A 70 4.14 -4.90 17.23
CA ALA A 70 4.69 -4.27 16.03
C ALA A 70 6.09 -4.83 15.68
N ASP A 71 6.96 -4.99 16.69
CA ASP A 71 8.32 -5.51 16.51
C ASP A 71 8.32 -6.99 16.08
N ASP A 72 7.43 -7.80 16.68
CA ASP A 72 7.26 -9.20 16.27
C ASP A 72 6.83 -9.28 14.80
N PHE A 73 5.84 -8.47 14.42
CA PHE A 73 5.35 -8.42 13.05
C PHE A 73 6.44 -8.00 12.06
N ILE A 74 7.21 -6.95 12.37
CA ILE A 74 8.34 -6.50 11.55
C ILE A 74 9.37 -7.64 11.36
N SER A 75 9.67 -8.35 12.45
CA SER A 75 10.63 -9.47 12.44
C SER A 75 10.20 -10.64 11.55
N LEU A 76 8.92 -10.76 11.20
CA LEU A 76 8.42 -11.80 10.28
C LEU A 76 8.86 -11.60 8.82
N PHE A 77 9.32 -10.39 8.46
CA PHE A 77 9.65 -10.07 7.08
C PHE A 77 10.92 -9.23 6.87
N THR A 78 11.70 -9.03 7.92
CA THR A 78 13.01 -8.34 7.89
C THR A 78 14.12 -9.29 8.37
N GLY A 79 15.36 -8.80 8.35
CA GLY A 79 16.50 -9.57 8.85
C GLY A 79 16.67 -10.89 8.09
N PRO A 80 16.94 -12.01 8.79
CA PRO A 80 17.03 -13.34 8.18
C PRO A 80 15.73 -13.80 7.49
N GLN A 81 14.58 -13.23 7.85
CA GLN A 81 13.28 -13.56 7.27
C GLN A 81 12.87 -12.57 6.16
N LEU A 82 13.83 -11.85 5.57
CA LEU A 82 13.55 -10.88 4.51
C LEU A 82 12.76 -11.51 3.36
N ARG A 83 11.64 -10.90 3.00
CA ARG A 83 10.72 -11.42 1.97
C ARG A 83 10.70 -10.59 0.70
N LEU A 84 10.31 -11.23 -0.41
CA LEU A 84 10.20 -10.59 -1.72
C LEU A 84 9.05 -9.58 -1.78
N GLU A 85 7.95 -9.76 -1.03
CA GLU A 85 6.86 -8.78 -0.97
C GLU A 85 7.38 -7.44 -0.44
N PHE A 86 8.16 -7.49 0.65
CA PHE A 86 8.72 -6.29 1.24
C PHE A 86 9.80 -5.66 0.34
N LEU A 87 10.67 -6.46 -0.29
CA LEU A 87 11.64 -5.92 -1.26
C LEU A 87 10.95 -5.23 -2.45
N GLY A 88 9.89 -5.82 -3.00
CA GLY A 88 9.09 -5.20 -4.05
C GLY A 88 8.49 -3.88 -3.59
N PHE A 89 7.94 -3.84 -2.36
CA PHE A 89 7.48 -2.61 -1.72
C PHE A 89 8.59 -1.55 -1.60
N VAL A 90 9.81 -1.93 -1.18
CA VAL A 90 10.95 -1.01 -1.10
C VAL A 90 11.30 -0.42 -2.47
N PHE A 91 11.29 -1.21 -3.55
CA PHE A 91 11.57 -0.71 -4.90
C PHE A 91 10.56 0.36 -5.32
N VAL A 92 9.26 0.09 -5.20
CA VAL A 92 8.23 1.07 -5.60
C VAL A 92 8.24 2.31 -4.71
N MET A 93 8.47 2.16 -3.42
CA MET A 93 8.59 3.30 -2.51
C MET A 93 9.79 4.19 -2.86
N ALA A 94 10.93 3.60 -3.23
CA ALA A 94 12.08 4.37 -3.69
C ALA A 94 11.78 5.10 -5.00
N GLY A 95 11.13 4.46 -5.97
CA GLY A 95 10.70 5.09 -7.21
C GLY A 95 9.77 6.30 -6.98
N ILE A 96 8.74 6.13 -6.15
CA ILE A 96 7.80 7.20 -5.77
C ILE A 96 8.55 8.35 -5.09
N SER A 97 9.46 8.02 -4.18
CA SER A 97 10.23 9.00 -3.41
C SER A 97 11.14 9.84 -4.32
N VAL A 98 11.86 9.18 -5.23
CA VAL A 98 12.74 9.84 -6.20
C VAL A 98 11.94 10.73 -7.15
N GLN A 99 10.84 10.22 -7.70
CA GLN A 99 9.98 10.99 -8.61
C GLN A 99 9.38 12.23 -7.94
N GLY A 100 8.94 12.11 -6.68
CA GLY A 100 8.41 13.23 -5.92
C GLY A 100 9.47 14.26 -5.51
N ARG A 101 10.73 13.84 -5.34
CA ARG A 101 11.83 14.71 -4.89
C ARG A 101 12.52 15.43 -6.04
N PHE A 102 12.64 14.79 -7.20
CA PHE A 102 13.44 15.27 -8.32
C PHE A 102 12.60 15.42 -9.58
N PRO A 103 12.19 16.66 -9.94
CA PRO A 103 11.38 16.89 -11.13
C PRO A 103 12.21 16.77 -12.42
N GLY A 104 11.60 16.20 -13.46
CA GLY A 104 12.23 16.02 -14.76
C GLY A 104 13.28 14.91 -14.75
N ARG A 105 14.20 14.92 -15.72
CA ARG A 105 15.32 13.95 -15.84
C ARG A 105 16.56 14.49 -15.16
N GLN A 106 16.72 14.18 -13.87
CA GLN A 106 17.91 14.57 -13.10
C GLN A 106 18.85 13.39 -12.92
N PRO A 107 20.17 13.58 -12.99
CA PRO A 107 21.13 12.51 -12.71
C PRO A 107 21.05 12.13 -11.22
N LEU A 108 21.05 10.83 -10.95
CA LEU A 108 21.09 10.25 -9.62
C LEU A 108 22.39 9.47 -9.44
N ASP A 109 23.06 9.69 -8.32
CA ASP A 109 24.16 8.84 -7.86
C ASP A 109 23.58 7.79 -6.92
N LEU A 110 23.69 6.51 -7.29
CA LEU A 110 23.11 5.40 -6.52
C LEU A 110 24.02 4.96 -5.36
N GLY A 111 25.19 5.56 -5.20
CA GLY A 111 26.13 5.29 -4.10
C GLY A 111 26.89 3.96 -4.24
N ASN A 112 26.82 3.32 -5.42
CA ASN A 112 27.53 2.07 -5.76
C ASN A 112 28.43 2.25 -7.00
N GLY A 113 28.67 3.49 -7.43
CA GLY A 113 29.41 3.81 -8.66
C GLY A 113 28.55 3.82 -9.93
N GLU A 114 27.26 3.47 -9.83
CA GLU A 114 26.30 3.59 -10.92
C GLU A 114 25.55 4.92 -10.84
N SER A 115 25.25 5.47 -12.01
CA SER A 115 24.40 6.65 -12.15
C SER A 115 23.34 6.42 -13.21
N MET A 116 22.13 6.89 -12.96
CA MET A 116 21.06 6.90 -13.95
C MET A 116 20.18 8.13 -13.73
N ASP A 117 19.41 8.51 -14.74
CA ASP A 117 18.44 9.58 -14.55
C ASP A 117 17.19 9.10 -13.80
N THR A 118 16.46 10.04 -13.22
CA THR A 118 15.20 9.82 -12.48
C THR A 118 14.14 9.03 -13.24
N ASP A 119 13.97 9.25 -14.55
CA ASP A 119 12.97 8.54 -15.37
C ASP A 119 13.40 7.09 -15.58
N ALA A 120 14.68 6.86 -15.88
CA ALA A 120 15.26 5.52 -15.94
C ALA A 120 15.13 4.76 -14.61
N PHE A 121 15.52 5.39 -13.49
CA PHE A 121 15.40 4.80 -12.16
C PHE A 121 13.97 4.39 -11.83
N THR A 122 13.00 5.28 -12.04
CA THR A 122 11.61 4.98 -11.73
C THR A 122 11.06 3.82 -12.56
N LYS A 123 11.42 3.73 -13.84
CA LYS A 123 11.06 2.59 -14.70
C LYS A 123 11.68 1.28 -14.21
N GLU A 124 12.96 1.30 -13.83
CA GLU A 124 13.63 0.13 -13.25
C GLU A 124 12.94 -0.33 -11.95
N MET A 125 12.50 0.60 -11.09
CA MET A 125 11.76 0.25 -9.87
C MET A 125 10.40 -0.41 -10.15
N VAL A 126 9.69 0.04 -11.19
CA VAL A 126 8.44 -0.60 -11.64
C VAL A 126 8.70 -2.02 -12.13
N LEU A 127 9.79 -2.24 -12.88
CA LEU A 127 10.18 -3.56 -13.40
C LEU A 127 10.65 -4.49 -12.27
N ALA A 128 11.51 -4.01 -11.37
CA ALA A 128 12.02 -4.78 -10.24
C ALA A 128 10.88 -5.27 -9.33
N CYS A 129 9.94 -4.39 -8.98
CA CYS A 129 8.76 -4.79 -8.20
C CYS A 129 7.83 -5.73 -8.98
N TYR A 130 7.69 -5.56 -10.30
CA TYR A 130 6.92 -6.50 -11.12
C TYR A 130 7.48 -7.93 -11.03
N HIS A 131 8.81 -8.08 -11.08
CA HIS A 131 9.46 -9.38 -10.88
C HIS A 131 9.20 -9.96 -9.48
N CYS A 132 9.24 -9.14 -8.43
CA CYS A 132 8.84 -9.57 -7.08
C CYS A 132 7.39 -10.08 -7.05
N ILE A 133 6.45 -9.35 -7.67
CA ILE A 133 5.03 -9.76 -7.76
C ILE A 133 4.89 -11.12 -8.43
N GLU A 134 5.54 -11.33 -9.59
CA GLU A 134 5.42 -12.59 -10.33
C GLU A 134 5.99 -13.79 -9.57
N ILE A 135 7.08 -13.61 -8.82
CA ILE A 135 7.62 -14.66 -7.96
C ILE A 135 6.67 -14.93 -6.78
N CYS A 136 6.18 -13.88 -6.11
CA CYS A 136 5.25 -14.02 -4.98
C CYS A 136 3.96 -14.75 -5.37
N LYS A 137 3.41 -14.46 -6.56
CA LYS A 137 2.24 -15.17 -7.14
C LYS A 137 2.44 -16.69 -7.25
N GLN A 138 3.68 -17.16 -7.41
CA GLN A 138 3.98 -18.58 -7.59
C GLN A 138 4.24 -19.33 -6.27
N VAL A 139 4.62 -18.62 -5.20
CA VAL A 139 5.20 -19.25 -4.01
C VAL A 139 4.51 -18.88 -2.71
N SER A 140 3.74 -17.80 -2.68
CA SER A 140 3.14 -17.27 -1.46
C SER A 140 1.63 -17.13 -1.59
N HIS A 141 0.98 -17.12 -0.43
CA HIS A 141 -0.40 -16.69 -0.32
C HIS A 141 -0.45 -15.17 -0.12
N VAL A 142 -1.54 -14.57 -0.59
CA VAL A 142 -1.79 -13.15 -0.39
C VAL A 142 -1.74 -12.80 1.12
N ASN A 143 -1.04 -11.73 1.45
CA ASN A 143 -0.83 -11.24 2.81
C ASN A 143 -0.73 -9.69 2.80
N ASP A 144 -0.63 -9.07 3.98
CA ASP A 144 -0.57 -7.62 4.13
C ASP A 144 0.52 -6.95 3.26
N LEU A 145 1.72 -7.53 3.22
CA LEU A 145 2.83 -7.01 2.42
C LEU A 145 2.55 -7.09 0.92
N THR A 146 1.82 -8.13 0.47
CA THR A 146 1.37 -8.25 -0.92
C THR A 146 0.45 -7.10 -1.29
N ILE A 147 -0.49 -6.76 -0.42
CA ILE A 147 -1.45 -5.65 -0.63
C ILE A 147 -0.70 -4.31 -0.67
N TRP A 148 0.25 -4.09 0.25
CA TRP A 148 1.06 -2.86 0.28
C TRP A 148 1.90 -2.72 -0.99
N MET A 149 2.64 -3.77 -1.35
CA MET A 149 3.49 -3.80 -2.55
C MET A 149 2.66 -3.52 -3.81
N ARG A 150 1.55 -4.23 -4.01
CA ARG A 150 0.74 -4.11 -5.23
C ARG A 150 0.06 -2.75 -5.35
N TYR A 151 -0.47 -2.21 -4.25
CA TYR A 151 -1.06 -0.87 -4.28
C TYR A 151 -0.02 0.19 -4.66
N MET A 152 1.17 0.15 -4.05
CA MET A 152 2.22 1.10 -4.35
C MET A 152 2.83 0.88 -5.74
N HIS A 153 2.84 -0.36 -6.25
CA HIS A 153 3.21 -0.66 -7.64
C HIS A 153 2.25 -0.06 -8.65
N ILE A 154 0.94 -0.13 -8.39
CA ILE A 154 -0.09 0.50 -9.22
C ILE A 154 0.08 2.02 -9.22
N LEU A 155 0.35 2.61 -8.04
CA LEU A 155 0.56 4.05 -7.92
C LEU A 155 1.77 4.50 -8.76
N LEU A 156 2.93 3.87 -8.59
CA LEU A 156 4.12 4.20 -9.36
C LEU A 156 3.96 3.89 -10.86
N GLY A 157 3.32 2.76 -11.16
CA GLY A 157 3.06 2.33 -12.53
C GLY A 157 2.17 3.32 -13.28
N ALA A 158 1.16 3.89 -12.62
CA ALA A 158 0.29 4.89 -13.23
C ALA A 158 1.05 6.18 -13.59
N GLU A 159 2.02 6.58 -12.77
CA GLU A 159 2.90 7.71 -13.06
C GLU A 159 3.82 7.45 -14.26
N VAL A 160 4.30 6.21 -14.43
CA VAL A 160 5.22 5.83 -15.53
C VAL A 160 4.49 5.55 -16.85
N LEU A 161 3.36 4.83 -16.78
CA LEU A 161 2.64 4.32 -17.95
C LEU A 161 1.43 5.19 -18.34
N GLY A 162 1.03 6.13 -17.48
CA GLY A 162 -0.19 6.92 -17.56
C GLY A 162 -1.38 6.26 -16.86
N GLU A 163 -2.20 7.06 -16.16
CA GLU A 163 -3.38 6.58 -15.41
C GLU A 163 -4.41 5.85 -16.28
N SER A 164 -4.52 6.20 -17.56
CA SER A 164 -5.46 5.60 -18.51
C SER A 164 -4.95 4.30 -19.14
N ASN A 165 -3.77 3.81 -18.76
CA ASN A 165 -3.19 2.60 -19.34
C ASN A 165 -3.96 1.35 -18.88
N GLU A 166 -4.36 0.49 -19.82
CA GLU A 166 -5.13 -0.73 -19.53
C GLU A 166 -4.40 -1.66 -18.54
N LYS A 167 -3.07 -1.69 -18.56
CA LYS A 167 -2.28 -2.52 -17.64
C LYS A 167 -2.52 -2.13 -16.17
N ILE A 168 -2.66 -0.83 -15.89
CA ILE A 168 -2.95 -0.33 -14.53
C ILE A 168 -4.31 -0.83 -14.06
N TYR A 169 -5.31 -0.81 -14.94
CA TYR A 169 -6.63 -1.33 -14.63
C TYR A 169 -6.63 -2.84 -14.38
N SER A 170 -5.87 -3.61 -15.18
CA SER A 170 -5.71 -5.05 -14.96
C SER A 170 -5.05 -5.33 -13.61
N LEU A 171 -3.93 -4.67 -13.30
CA LEU A 171 -3.22 -4.83 -12.03
C LEU A 171 -4.12 -4.48 -10.83
N PHE A 172 -4.95 -3.45 -10.97
CA PHE A 172 -5.92 -3.09 -9.94
C PHE A 172 -7.02 -4.16 -9.76
N GLY A 173 -7.41 -4.87 -10.83
CA GLY A 173 -8.30 -6.03 -10.73
C GLY A 173 -7.71 -7.18 -9.92
N ASP A 174 -6.42 -7.47 -10.15
CA ASP A 174 -5.69 -8.47 -9.35
C ASP A 174 -5.66 -8.05 -7.87
N LEU A 175 -5.38 -6.77 -7.58
CA LEU A 175 -5.39 -6.25 -6.21
C LEU A 175 -6.77 -6.35 -5.54
N VAL A 176 -7.85 -6.06 -6.26
CA VAL A 176 -9.22 -6.22 -5.74
C VAL A 176 -9.52 -7.69 -5.42
N SER A 177 -9.06 -8.61 -6.28
CA SER A 177 -9.19 -10.05 -6.03
C SER A 177 -8.43 -10.47 -4.76
N ASP A 178 -7.23 -9.93 -4.56
CA ASP A 178 -6.41 -10.14 -3.37
C ASP A 178 -7.09 -9.59 -2.09
N ILE A 179 -7.72 -8.41 -2.16
CA ILE A 179 -8.53 -7.82 -1.08
C ILE A 179 -9.68 -8.74 -0.68
N TYR A 180 -10.40 -9.31 -1.65
CA TYR A 180 -11.48 -10.25 -1.39
C TYR A 180 -10.97 -11.56 -0.80
N ALA A 181 -9.87 -12.10 -1.33
CA ALA A 181 -9.26 -13.34 -0.85
C ALA A 181 -8.76 -13.23 0.60
N MET A 182 -8.24 -12.07 0.99
CA MET A 182 -7.85 -11.78 2.38
C MET A 182 -9.02 -11.41 3.30
N GLY A 183 -10.22 -11.20 2.76
CA GLY A 183 -11.37 -10.74 3.55
C GLY A 183 -11.27 -9.29 4.02
N LEU A 184 -10.42 -8.44 3.43
CA LEU A 184 -10.19 -7.06 3.89
C LEU A 184 -11.40 -6.12 3.70
N HIS A 185 -12.44 -6.57 3.00
CA HIS A 185 -13.69 -5.85 2.80
C HIS A 185 -14.65 -6.02 3.99
N HIS A 186 -14.34 -6.97 4.88
CA HIS A 186 -15.06 -7.20 6.12
C HIS A 186 -14.33 -6.59 7.31
N GLN A 187 -15.05 -6.35 8.41
CA GLN A 187 -14.45 -6.03 9.71
C GLN A 187 -13.29 -6.98 10.06
N PRO A 188 -12.20 -6.49 10.69
CA PRO A 188 -11.06 -7.32 11.01
C PRO A 188 -11.45 -8.37 12.05
N SER A 189 -10.89 -9.59 11.93
CA SER A 189 -11.03 -10.62 12.97
C SER A 189 -10.39 -10.18 14.28
N ASP A 190 -10.93 -10.65 15.41
CA ASP A 190 -10.38 -10.44 16.75
C ASP A 190 -8.93 -10.95 16.89
N ASP A 191 -8.51 -11.89 16.03
CA ASP A 191 -7.15 -12.42 15.98
C ASP A 191 -6.13 -11.49 15.33
N ILE A 192 -6.55 -10.35 14.78
CA ILE A 192 -5.66 -9.39 14.14
C ILE A 192 -5.25 -8.32 15.16
N PRO A 193 -3.94 -8.07 15.35
CA PRO A 193 -3.50 -7.06 16.29
C PRO A 193 -3.97 -5.68 15.81
N PHE A 194 -4.34 -4.82 16.75
CA PHE A 194 -5.03 -3.56 16.48
C PHE A 194 -4.32 -2.66 15.46
N PHE A 195 -2.99 -2.52 15.54
CA PHE A 195 -2.23 -1.69 14.59
C PHE A 195 -2.36 -2.19 13.14
N LEU A 196 -2.42 -3.51 12.95
CA LEU A 196 -2.52 -4.14 11.64
C LEU A 196 -3.96 -4.05 11.13
N ALA A 197 -4.95 -4.20 12.02
CA ALA A 197 -6.35 -3.97 11.71
C ALA A 197 -6.58 -2.53 11.19
N GLU A 198 -6.02 -1.51 11.86
CA GLU A 198 -6.09 -0.12 11.41
C GLU A 198 -5.35 0.09 10.08
N THR A 199 -4.22 -0.59 9.86
CA THR A 199 -3.50 -0.53 8.57
C THR A 199 -4.30 -1.19 7.43
N ARG A 200 -5.00 -2.29 7.70
CA ARG A 200 -5.91 -2.95 6.75
C ARG A 200 -7.09 -2.06 6.36
N LYS A 201 -7.71 -1.38 7.34
CA LYS A 201 -8.75 -0.37 7.11
C LYS A 201 -8.25 0.75 6.19
N ARG A 202 -7.04 1.24 6.42
CA ARG A 202 -6.39 2.24 5.55
C ARG A 202 -6.21 1.71 4.12
N MET A 203 -5.70 0.49 3.97
CA MET A 203 -5.53 -0.14 2.64
C MET A 203 -6.86 -0.28 1.90
N LEU A 204 -7.92 -0.76 2.56
CA LEU A 204 -9.24 -0.84 1.95
C LEU A 204 -9.75 0.56 1.55
N ALA A 205 -9.64 1.55 2.43
CA ALA A 205 -10.11 2.92 2.18
C ALA A 205 -9.43 3.55 0.95
N VAL A 206 -8.10 3.39 0.81
CA VAL A 206 -7.39 3.92 -0.36
C VAL A 206 -7.67 3.13 -1.63
N CYS A 207 -7.86 1.82 -1.55
CA CYS A 207 -8.24 0.99 -2.69
C CYS A 207 -9.65 1.33 -3.17
N HIS A 208 -10.60 1.50 -2.25
CA HIS A 208 -11.97 1.91 -2.56
C HIS A 208 -11.98 3.26 -3.28
N ARG A 209 -11.19 4.24 -2.83
CA ARG A 209 -11.03 5.51 -3.55
C ARG A 209 -10.43 5.33 -4.95
N THR A 210 -9.33 4.57 -5.07
CA THR A 210 -8.64 4.34 -6.34
C THR A 210 -9.56 3.65 -7.36
N ASP A 211 -10.35 2.67 -6.92
CA ASP A 211 -11.36 1.98 -7.73
C ASP A 211 -12.31 2.98 -8.40
N LYS A 212 -12.87 3.92 -7.63
CA LYS A 212 -13.83 4.91 -8.16
C LYS A 212 -13.16 5.93 -9.07
N ASN A 213 -11.92 6.30 -8.77
CA ASN A 213 -11.16 7.18 -9.65
C ASN A 213 -10.91 6.53 -11.01
N LEU A 214 -10.42 5.29 -11.03
CA LEU A 214 -10.17 4.54 -12.27
C LEU A 214 -11.48 4.30 -13.03
N SER A 215 -12.53 3.88 -12.34
CA SER A 215 -13.86 3.66 -12.91
C SER A 215 -14.41 4.93 -13.58
N THR A 216 -14.25 6.08 -12.93
CA THR A 216 -14.67 7.36 -13.53
C THR A 216 -13.81 7.75 -14.72
N ALA A 217 -12.49 7.64 -14.59
CA ALA A 217 -11.57 8.04 -15.65
C ALA A 217 -11.75 7.19 -16.93
N MET A 218 -12.08 5.91 -16.77
CA MET A 218 -12.23 4.96 -17.87
C MET A 218 -13.68 4.72 -18.30
N GLY A 219 -14.67 5.31 -17.62
CA GLY A 219 -16.09 5.06 -17.88
C GLY A 219 -16.51 3.60 -17.65
N ARG A 220 -15.93 2.94 -16.64
CA ARG A 220 -16.15 1.52 -16.32
C ARG A 220 -16.89 1.34 -15.00
N PRO A 221 -17.60 0.22 -14.80
CA PRO A 221 -18.17 -0.10 -13.49
C PRO A 221 -17.09 -0.28 -12.40
N PRO A 222 -17.36 0.19 -11.16
CA PRO A 222 -16.55 -0.11 -9.99
C PRO A 222 -16.32 -1.61 -9.77
N ARG A 223 -15.09 -1.98 -9.39
CA ARG A 223 -14.70 -3.36 -9.07
C ARG A 223 -14.77 -3.68 -7.58
N LEU A 224 -14.81 -2.67 -6.73
CA LEU A 224 -14.92 -2.81 -5.27
C LEU A 224 -16.16 -2.07 -4.75
N PRO A 225 -17.39 -2.48 -5.09
CA PRO A 225 -18.59 -1.72 -4.75
C PRO A 225 -18.78 -1.60 -3.24
N HIS A 226 -19.13 -0.42 -2.74
CA HIS A 226 -19.20 -0.18 -1.29
C HIS A 226 -20.19 -1.10 -0.58
N ARG A 227 -21.21 -1.61 -1.30
CA ARG A 227 -22.27 -2.44 -0.72
C ARG A 227 -21.77 -3.82 -0.27
N TYR A 228 -20.60 -4.24 -0.76
CA TYR A 228 -19.91 -5.45 -0.33
C TYR A 228 -18.81 -5.17 0.69
N CYS A 229 -18.68 -3.94 1.19
CA CYS A 229 -17.71 -3.58 2.21
C CYS A 229 -18.45 -3.20 3.50
N ASP A 230 -18.25 -3.95 4.57
CA ASP A 230 -18.79 -3.64 5.90
C ASP A 230 -17.73 -3.10 6.87
N GLU A 231 -16.46 -3.07 6.45
CA GLU A 231 -15.33 -2.54 7.21
C GLU A 231 -15.52 -1.07 7.63
N ALA A 232 -15.07 -0.76 8.84
CA ALA A 232 -15.14 0.56 9.42
C ALA A 232 -14.07 1.47 8.80
N LEU A 233 -14.30 2.78 8.86
CA LEU A 233 -13.25 3.72 8.50
C LEU A 233 -12.06 3.59 9.48
N PRO A 234 -10.81 3.75 9.01
CA PRO A 234 -9.66 3.76 9.91
C PRO A 234 -9.83 4.87 10.94
N LEU A 235 -9.46 4.62 12.19
CA LEU A 235 -9.52 5.61 13.26
C LEU A 235 -8.56 6.75 12.98
N ASP A 236 -8.98 7.96 13.35
CA ASP A 236 -8.24 9.17 13.07
C ASP A 236 -7.11 9.42 14.09
N LEU A 237 -6.13 8.51 14.09
CA LEU A 237 -5.01 8.49 15.00
C LEU A 237 -3.69 8.82 14.28
N PRO A 238 -2.73 9.46 14.97
CA PRO A 238 -1.36 9.58 14.48
C PRO A 238 -0.72 8.20 14.37
N ASP A 239 0.15 8.02 13.37
CA ASP A 239 0.81 6.73 13.09
C ASP A 239 1.65 6.26 14.27
N GLU A 240 2.25 7.19 15.00
CA GLU A 240 3.09 6.95 16.17
C GLU A 240 2.31 6.32 17.32
N TYR A 241 1.00 6.54 17.41
CA TYR A 241 0.18 5.91 18.45
C TYR A 241 -0.16 4.47 18.10
N LEU A 242 -0.34 4.15 16.81
CA LEU A 242 -0.64 2.79 16.36
C LEU A 242 0.51 1.81 16.63
N TYR A 243 1.76 2.29 16.54
CA TYR A 243 2.97 1.47 16.69
C TYR A 243 3.79 1.81 17.94
N GLY A 244 3.25 2.67 18.81
CA GLY A 244 3.91 3.15 20.01
C GLY A 244 3.48 2.40 21.27
N GLU A 245 3.64 3.08 22.41
CA GLU A 245 3.26 2.55 23.72
C GLU A 245 1.73 2.43 23.86
N LYS A 246 1.30 1.34 24.51
CA LYS A 246 -0.12 1.05 24.78
C LYS A 246 -0.87 2.21 25.43
N GLU A 247 -0.25 2.90 26.39
CA GLU A 247 -0.85 4.03 27.09
C GLU A 247 -1.12 5.23 26.16
N SER A 248 -0.25 5.45 25.17
CA SER A 248 -0.44 6.53 24.18
C SER A 248 -1.56 6.17 23.21
N LEU A 249 -1.64 4.90 22.81
CA LEU A 249 -2.74 4.40 21.99
C LEU A 249 -4.09 4.52 22.69
N GLU A 250 -4.20 4.05 23.94
CA GLU A 250 -5.44 4.09 24.72
C GLU A 250 -5.95 5.53 24.93
N ARG A 251 -5.05 6.47 25.24
CA ARG A 251 -5.39 7.89 25.32
C ARG A 251 -5.86 8.45 23.99
N GLY A 252 -5.19 8.09 22.90
CA GLY A 252 -5.59 8.49 21.56
C GLY A 252 -7.01 8.02 21.22
N ILE A 253 -7.33 6.75 21.50
CA ILE A 253 -8.67 6.18 21.27
C ILE A 253 -9.72 6.91 22.11
N GLN A 254 -9.43 7.16 23.40
CA GLN A 254 -10.36 7.86 24.30
C GLN A 254 -10.62 9.33 23.91
N SER A 255 -9.73 9.94 23.13
CA SER A 255 -9.90 11.33 22.64
C SER A 255 -10.73 11.46 21.36
N LEU A 256 -11.09 10.34 20.71
CA LEU A 256 -11.90 10.36 19.50
C LEU A 256 -13.37 10.65 19.81
N ASP A 257 -14.10 11.21 18.83
CA ASP A 257 -15.56 11.24 18.88
C ASP A 257 -16.20 9.86 18.57
N ASP A 258 -17.53 9.80 18.68
CA ASP A 258 -18.30 8.57 18.46
C ASP A 258 -18.13 7.99 17.03
N ASP A 259 -17.76 8.82 16.05
CA ASP A 259 -17.50 8.42 14.68
C ASP A 259 -16.02 8.03 14.44
N GLY A 260 -15.14 8.21 15.44
CA GLY A 260 -13.72 7.90 15.38
C GLY A 260 -12.84 9.01 14.79
N TRP A 261 -13.30 10.27 14.77
CA TRP A 261 -12.52 11.43 14.36
C TRP A 261 -11.73 12.04 15.52
N ASN A 262 -10.58 12.64 15.18
CA ASN A 262 -9.82 13.42 16.15
C ASN A 262 -10.53 14.74 16.44
N GLN A 263 -10.55 15.16 17.70
CA GLN A 263 -11.19 16.40 18.14
C GLN A 263 -10.23 17.61 18.18
N ASP A 264 -8.93 17.36 17.97
CA ASP A 264 -7.86 18.37 18.04
C ASP A 264 -7.75 19.24 16.78
N GLY A 265 -8.51 18.94 15.72
CA GLY A 265 -8.44 19.64 14.43
C GLY A 265 -7.13 19.40 13.67
N LYS A 266 -6.35 18.38 14.05
CA LYS A 266 -5.11 18.01 13.39
C LYS A 266 -5.39 17.13 12.18
N PHE A 267 -4.55 17.24 11.17
CA PHE A 267 -4.63 16.42 9.96
C PHE A 267 -3.54 15.35 9.99
N TYR A 268 -3.96 14.11 10.24
CA TYR A 268 -3.15 12.92 10.11
C TYR A 268 -3.37 12.26 8.74
N PRO A 269 -2.49 11.36 8.29
CA PRO A 269 -2.74 10.56 7.09
C PRO A 269 -4.10 9.83 7.15
N ALA A 270 -4.47 9.31 8.34
CA ALA A 270 -5.76 8.69 8.58
C ALA A 270 -6.95 9.64 8.34
N THR A 271 -6.89 10.89 8.83
CA THR A 271 -7.92 11.93 8.61
C THR A 271 -8.28 12.02 7.12
N LEU A 272 -7.26 12.09 6.27
CA LEU A 272 -7.43 12.30 4.84
C LEU A 272 -7.94 11.03 4.13
N MET A 273 -7.56 9.85 4.60
CA MET A 273 -8.10 8.59 4.09
C MET A 273 -9.58 8.44 4.42
N ARG A 274 -9.98 8.76 5.66
CA ARG A 274 -11.38 8.76 6.09
C ARG A 274 -12.21 9.67 5.19
N MET A 275 -11.79 10.93 5.04
CA MET A 275 -12.46 11.91 4.17
C MET A 275 -12.58 11.41 2.72
N ARG A 276 -11.48 10.91 2.14
CA ARG A 276 -11.46 10.43 0.75
C ARG A 276 -12.31 9.17 0.55
N CYS A 277 -12.38 8.29 1.54
CA CYS A 277 -13.23 7.11 1.50
C CYS A 277 -14.72 7.51 1.50
N ILE A 278 -15.13 8.43 2.39
CA ILE A 278 -16.50 8.96 2.43
C ILE A 278 -16.87 9.58 1.08
N LEU A 279 -16.00 10.44 0.53
CA LEU A 279 -16.22 11.04 -0.80
C LEU A 279 -16.30 10.00 -1.92
N SER A 280 -15.54 8.92 -1.82
CA SER A 280 -15.58 7.85 -2.83
C SER A 280 -16.90 7.07 -2.82
N LYS A 281 -17.59 6.94 -1.68
CA LYS A 281 -18.95 6.36 -1.62
C LYS A 281 -19.95 7.23 -2.39
N LEU A 282 -19.87 8.56 -2.24
CA LEU A 282 -20.69 9.49 -3.03
C LEU A 282 -20.36 9.41 -4.52
N ARG A 283 -19.08 9.30 -4.87
CA ARG A 283 -18.64 9.15 -6.26
C ARG A 283 -19.19 7.87 -6.90
N GLU A 284 -19.26 6.78 -6.14
CA GLU A 284 -19.87 5.54 -6.60
C GLU A 284 -21.36 5.72 -6.96
N GLN A 285 -22.13 6.43 -6.12
CA GLN A 285 -23.53 6.73 -6.41
C GLN A 285 -23.70 7.54 -7.70
N VAL A 286 -22.81 8.52 -7.93
CA VAL A 286 -22.79 9.29 -9.18
C VAL A 286 -22.46 8.40 -10.37
N LEU A 287 -21.51 7.46 -10.23
CA LEU A 287 -21.18 6.49 -11.27
C LEU A 287 -22.36 5.54 -11.56
N GLU A 288 -23.07 5.08 -10.53
CA GLU A 288 -24.28 4.26 -10.68
C GLU A 288 -25.34 4.99 -11.50
N LEU A 289 -25.56 6.29 -11.26
CA LEU A 289 -26.48 7.11 -12.04
C LEU A 289 -25.98 7.39 -13.47
N SER A 290 -24.68 7.53 -13.66
CA SER A 290 -24.08 7.92 -14.96
C SER A 290 -23.90 6.74 -15.92
N LEU A 291 -23.51 5.58 -15.40
CA LEU A 291 -23.20 4.37 -16.17
C LEU A 291 -24.28 3.30 -16.05
N GLY A 292 -25.09 3.33 -14.99
CA GLY A 292 -26.16 2.38 -14.78
C GLY A 292 -27.25 2.52 -15.83
N ARG A 293 -27.98 1.42 -16.07
CA ARG A 293 -29.17 1.48 -16.93
C ARG A 293 -30.21 2.38 -16.27
N SER A 294 -30.69 3.38 -17.02
CA SER A 294 -31.82 4.18 -16.56
C SER A 294 -33.02 3.27 -16.33
N THR A 295 -33.54 3.24 -15.10
CA THR A 295 -34.79 2.56 -14.75
C THR A 295 -36.02 3.41 -15.09
N HIS A 296 -35.82 4.62 -15.60
CA HIS A 296 -36.93 5.41 -16.14
C HIS A 296 -37.42 4.76 -17.44
N PRO A 297 -38.72 4.44 -17.54
CA PRO A 297 -39.32 4.09 -18.81
C PRO A 297 -39.00 5.19 -19.82
N ASP A 298 -38.49 4.79 -20.99
CA ASP A 298 -38.26 5.70 -22.10
C ASP A 298 -39.63 6.08 -22.68
N TYR A 299 -40.36 6.99 -22.02
CA TYR A 299 -41.68 7.48 -22.44
C TYR A 299 -41.67 8.16 -23.82
N ARG A 300 -40.50 8.28 -24.47
CA ARG A 300 -40.38 8.72 -25.86
C ARG A 300 -40.73 7.64 -26.89
N LYS A 301 -40.82 6.37 -26.49
CA LYS A 301 -41.18 5.27 -27.40
C LYS A 301 -42.68 5.04 -27.56
N ASP A 302 -43.51 5.72 -26.77
CA ASP A 302 -44.98 5.60 -26.82
C ASP A 302 -45.66 6.76 -27.59
N LEU A 303 -44.88 7.54 -28.36
CA LEU A 303 -45.37 8.74 -29.07
C LEU A 303 -45.35 8.63 -30.61
N TRP A 304 -45.27 7.42 -31.19
CA TRP A 304 -45.41 7.21 -32.63
C TRP A 304 -46.23 5.96 -32.95
#